data_AF-A0A3M1NIV8-F1
#
_entry.id   AF-A0A3M1NIV8-F1
#
_cell.length_a   1.000
_cell.length_b   1.000
_cell.length_c   1.000
_cell.angle_alpha   90.00
_cell.angle_beta   90.00
_cell.angle_gamma   90.00
#
_symmetry.space_group_name_H-M   'P 1'
#
loop_
_entity.id
_entity.type
_entity.pdbx_description
1 polymer ?
#
loop_
_entity_poly.entity_id
_entity_poly.type
_entity_poly.pdbx_seq_one_letter_code
_entity_poly.pdbx_strand_id
1 'polypeptide(L)'
;MDFPPFPGFREEAFAFLRDLKANNRRDWFKPRKETYEDEVVWPLRCLLLDAAREAAGRGLPLRADPRRSIFRIYRDTRFSKNKDPYKTHAGGVLSRTGDHRSPGVVYVHVEPGASFLGAGFWRPDAALLRAWRHHMAAAPEAFLDLAADLEARGLPLDD
;
A
#
# COMPACT_ATOMS: atom_id res chain seq x y z
N MET A 1 17.00 14.89 1.48
CA MET A 1 17.00 14.20 2.78
C MET A 1 17.22 12.74 2.47
N ASP A 2 18.33 12.21 2.95
CA ASP A 2 18.54 10.77 2.93
C ASP A 2 17.69 10.18 4.05
N PHE A 3 16.90 9.14 3.75
CA PHE A 3 16.10 8.46 4.77
C PHE A 3 16.96 7.36 5.39
N PRO A 4 17.04 7.27 6.73
CA PRO A 4 17.76 6.19 7.37
C PRO A 4 17.05 4.85 7.11
N PRO A 5 17.70 3.72 7.44
CA PRO A 5 17.03 2.43 7.49
C PRO A 5 15.77 2.50 8.35
N PHE A 6 14.78 1.68 8.01
CA PHE A 6 13.50 1.58 8.71
C PHE A 6 13.75 1.22 10.19
N PRO A 7 13.41 2.13 11.13
CA PRO A 7 13.72 1.91 12.53
C PRO A 7 12.64 1.11 13.26
N GLY A 8 11.62 0.62 12.55
CA GLY A 8 10.42 0.06 13.16
C GLY A 8 9.35 1.12 13.40
N PHE A 9 8.13 0.66 13.67
CA PHE A 9 7.08 1.49 14.27
C PHE A 9 7.17 1.38 15.78
N ARG A 10 7.17 2.53 16.47
CA ARG A 10 7.10 2.56 17.93
C ARG A 10 5.69 2.32 18.43
N GLU A 11 5.53 2.05 19.72
CA GLU A 11 4.22 1.84 20.34
C GLU A 11 3.31 3.08 20.17
N GLU A 12 3.90 4.27 20.22
CA GLU A 12 3.24 5.56 20.03
C GLU A 12 2.52 5.67 18.69
N ALA A 13 3.04 5.03 17.63
CA ALA A 13 2.38 5.00 16.32
C ALA A 13 1.02 4.30 16.40
N PHE A 14 0.97 3.14 17.05
CA PHE A 14 -0.26 2.37 17.21
C PHE A 14 -1.19 2.97 18.27
N ALA A 15 -0.63 3.55 19.34
CA ALA A 15 -1.40 4.32 20.32
C ALA A 15 -2.11 5.51 19.65
N PHE A 16 -1.39 6.28 18.82
CA PHE A 16 -1.95 7.38 18.06
C PHE A 16 -3.12 6.92 17.16
N LEU A 17 -2.97 5.82 16.43
CA LEU A 17 -4.02 5.31 15.54
C LEU A 17 -5.25 4.82 16.32
N ARG A 18 -5.07 4.23 17.51
CA ARG A 18 -6.18 3.88 18.41
C ARG A 18 -6.89 5.13 18.94
N ASP A 19 -6.14 6.13 19.38
CA ASP A 19 -6.71 7.38 19.89
C ASP A 19 -7.43 8.17 18.81
N LEU A 20 -6.88 8.18 17.58
CA LEU A 20 -7.53 8.78 16.42
C LEU A 20 -8.86 8.09 16.10
N LYS A 21 -8.94 6.76 16.25
CA LYS A 21 -10.19 6.01 16.08
C LYS A 21 -11.23 6.42 17.12
N ALA A 22 -10.83 6.63 18.37
CA ALA A 22 -11.72 7.09 19.43
C ALA A 22 -12.10 8.58 19.31
N ASN A 23 -11.26 9.39 18.67
CA ASN A 23 -11.39 10.86 18.59
C ASN A 23 -11.35 11.38 17.15
N ASN A 24 -12.07 10.76 16.22
CA ASN A 24 -11.98 11.04 14.79
C ASN A 24 -12.65 12.38 14.40
N ARG A 25 -12.05 13.50 14.81
CA ARG A 25 -12.54 14.86 14.62
C ARG A 25 -11.39 15.84 14.42
N ARG A 26 -11.65 16.92 13.67
CA ARG A 26 -10.60 17.83 13.16
C ARG A 26 -9.88 18.62 14.25
N ASP A 27 -10.64 19.06 15.24
CA ASP A 27 -10.18 19.75 16.44
C ASP A 27 -9.22 18.89 17.28
N TRP A 28 -9.46 17.57 17.34
CA TRP A 28 -8.56 16.65 18.02
C TRP A 28 -7.27 16.37 17.22
N PHE A 29 -7.40 16.15 15.91
CA PHE A 29 -6.27 15.80 15.04
C PHE A 29 -5.32 16.97 14.76
N LYS A 30 -5.83 18.18 14.50
CA LYS A 30 -5.01 19.33 14.11
C LYS A 30 -3.82 19.59 15.04
N PRO A 31 -3.99 19.66 16.38
CA PRO A 31 -2.86 19.86 17.29
C PRO A 31 -1.92 18.65 17.41
N ARG A 32 -2.30 17.48 16.90
CA ARG A 32 -1.51 16.23 16.95
C ARG A 32 -1.00 15.79 15.57
N LYS A 33 -1.11 16.66 14.57
CA LYS A 33 -0.70 16.34 13.20
C LYS A 33 0.80 16.05 13.12
N GLU A 34 1.62 16.76 13.88
CA GLU A 34 3.07 16.52 13.94
C GLU A 34 3.38 15.13 14.48
N THR A 35 2.74 14.71 15.58
CA THR A 35 2.82 13.33 16.10
C THR A 35 2.42 12.30 15.05
N TYR A 36 1.37 12.54 14.24
CA TYR A 36 1.04 11.64 13.14
C TYR A 36 2.15 11.56 12.08
N GLU A 37 2.71 12.70 11.70
CA GLU A 37 3.79 12.73 10.70
C GLU A 37 5.06 12.03 11.21
N ASP A 38 5.41 12.22 12.48
CA ASP A 38 6.63 11.67 13.08
C ASP A 38 6.48 10.19 13.45
N GLU A 39 5.39 9.81 14.13
CA GLU A 39 5.23 8.44 14.62
C GLU A 39 4.71 7.47 13.57
N VAL A 40 3.96 7.95 12.57
CA VAL A 40 3.28 7.09 11.61
C VAL A 40 3.81 7.28 10.20
N VAL A 41 3.83 8.52 9.69
CA VAL A 41 4.18 8.76 8.28
C VAL A 41 5.67 8.58 8.03
N TRP A 42 6.51 9.14 8.89
CA TRP A 42 7.96 9.06 8.74
C TRP A 42 8.50 7.61 8.77
N PRO A 43 8.16 6.74 9.74
CA PRO A 43 8.64 5.35 9.71
C PRO A 43 8.05 4.57 8.53
N LEU A 44 6.82 4.88 8.09
CA LEU A 44 6.27 4.31 6.86
C LEU A 44 7.07 4.73 5.60
N ARG A 45 7.59 5.96 5.54
CA ARG A 45 8.50 6.38 4.44
C ARG A 45 9.76 5.54 4.45
N CYS A 46 10.39 5.36 5.61
CA CYS A 46 11.59 4.54 5.74
C CYS A 46 11.33 3.09 5.32
N LEU A 47 10.22 2.50 5.79
CA LEU A 47 9.80 1.14 5.42
C LEU A 47 9.67 0.96 3.91
N LEU A 48 8.95 1.86 3.23
CA LEU A 48 8.73 1.76 1.79
C LEU A 48 10.03 1.92 0.99
N LEU A 49 10.93 2.80 1.44
CA LEU A 49 12.22 3.00 0.80
C LEU A 49 13.14 1.80 0.96
N ASP A 50 13.21 1.20 2.15
CA ASP A 50 14.00 -0.02 2.38
C ASP A 50 13.43 -1.20 1.61
N ALA A 51 12.10 -1.38 1.63
CA ALA A 51 11.46 -2.43 0.83
C ALA A 51 11.73 -2.24 -0.67
N ALA A 52 11.82 -1.00 -1.17
CA ALA A 52 12.19 -0.73 -2.56
C ALA A 52 13.66 -1.07 -2.86
N ARG A 53 14.58 -0.79 -1.92
CA ARG A 53 16.01 -1.17 -2.03
C ARG A 53 16.16 -2.69 -2.07
N GLU A 54 15.48 -3.41 -1.19
CA GLU A 54 15.44 -4.88 -1.16
C GLU A 54 14.85 -5.47 -2.44
N ALA A 55 13.74 -4.90 -2.92
CA ALA A 55 13.12 -5.32 -4.18
C ALA A 55 14.08 -5.13 -5.36
N ALA A 56 14.79 -4.01 -5.43
CA ALA A 56 15.78 -3.74 -6.47
C ALA A 56 16.96 -4.74 -6.39
N GLY A 57 17.45 -5.08 -5.19
CA GLY A 57 18.49 -6.09 -4.99
C GLY A 57 18.06 -7.49 -5.47
N ARG A 58 16.75 -7.76 -5.51
CA ARG A 58 16.14 -9.00 -6.04
C ARG A 58 15.73 -8.89 -7.52
N GLY A 59 16.06 -7.79 -8.20
CA GLY A 59 15.69 -7.56 -9.59
C GLY A 59 14.21 -7.24 -9.83
N LEU A 60 13.44 -6.96 -8.77
CA LEU A 60 12.03 -6.61 -8.89
C LEU A 60 11.90 -5.11 -9.22
N PRO A 61 11.11 -4.72 -10.24
CA PRO A 61 10.97 -3.32 -10.66
C PRO A 61 9.99 -2.55 -9.76
N LEU A 62 10.16 -2.65 -8.44
CA LEU A 62 9.34 -1.98 -7.44
C LEU A 62 10.12 -0.80 -6.87
N ARG A 63 9.52 0.39 -6.95
CA ARG A 63 10.08 1.65 -6.48
C ARG A 63 9.17 2.27 -5.44
N ALA A 64 9.75 3.13 -4.61
CA ALA A 64 9.03 3.99 -3.69
C ALA A 64 9.54 5.43 -3.80
N ASP A 65 8.64 6.38 -3.60
CA ASP A 65 8.89 7.81 -3.46
C ASP A 65 8.32 8.25 -2.10
N PRO A 66 9.11 8.89 -1.23
CA PRO A 66 8.71 9.21 0.14
C PRO A 66 7.53 10.18 0.24
N ARG A 67 7.18 10.86 -0.85
CA ARG A 67 6.05 11.80 -0.92
C ARG A 67 4.87 11.24 -1.70
N ARG A 68 5.11 10.42 -2.73
CA ARG A 68 4.07 9.96 -3.68
C ARG A 68 3.57 8.55 -3.42
N SER A 69 4.37 7.73 -2.73
CA SER A 69 4.00 6.35 -2.41
C SER A 69 3.04 6.24 -1.23
N ILE A 70 2.95 7.25 -0.36
CA ILE A 70 2.08 7.22 0.82
C ILE A 70 0.73 7.86 0.52
N PHE A 71 -0.35 7.26 1.02
CA PHE A 71 -1.69 7.81 0.91
C PHE A 71 -1.96 8.90 1.95
N ARG A 72 -2.77 9.89 1.57
CA ARG A 72 -3.30 10.88 2.52
C ARG A 72 -4.13 10.21 3.62
N ILE A 73 -4.04 10.75 4.83
CA ILE A 73 -4.86 10.34 5.98
C ILE A 73 -6.34 10.68 5.82
N TYR A 74 -6.66 11.76 5.10
CA TYR A 74 -8.03 12.24 4.95
C TYR A 74 -8.90 11.23 4.18
N ARG A 75 -10.13 11.01 4.65
CA ARG A 75 -11.14 10.20 3.96
C ARG A 75 -11.86 11.02 2.91
N ASP A 76 -12.43 10.35 1.91
CA ASP A 76 -13.46 10.94 1.07
C ASP A 76 -14.82 10.53 1.64
N THR A 77 -15.55 11.47 2.21
CA THR A 77 -16.78 11.21 2.96
C THR A 77 -18.04 11.57 2.19
N ARG A 78 -17.93 12.08 0.95
CA ARG A 78 -19.07 12.61 0.18
C ARG A 78 -20.20 11.59 0.04
N PHE A 79 -19.86 10.36 -0.34
CA PHE A 79 -20.81 9.26 -0.56
C PHE A 79 -20.77 8.17 0.52
N SER A 80 -19.93 8.34 1.55
CA SER A 80 -19.79 7.35 2.63
C SER A 80 -20.86 7.55 3.70
N LYS A 81 -21.43 6.46 4.25
CA LYS A 81 -22.25 6.49 5.47
C LYS A 81 -21.41 6.88 6.70
N ASN A 82 -20.17 6.38 6.77
CA ASN A 82 -19.21 6.83 7.76
C ASN A 82 -18.68 8.23 7.37
N LYS A 83 -18.91 9.23 8.21
CA LYS A 83 -18.50 10.64 8.01
C LYS A 83 -17.21 11.02 8.72
N ASP A 84 -16.50 10.06 9.30
CA ASP A 84 -15.20 10.26 9.92
C ASP A 84 -14.22 10.95 8.94
N PRO A 85 -13.57 12.05 9.35
CA PRO A 85 -12.67 12.82 8.48
C PRO A 85 -11.36 12.10 8.18
N TYR A 86 -10.90 11.19 9.04
CA TYR A 86 -9.57 10.57 8.95
C TYR A 86 -9.63 9.05 8.89
N LYS A 87 -8.68 8.45 8.15
CA LYS A 87 -8.39 7.02 8.20
C LYS A 87 -7.74 6.71 9.54
N THR A 88 -8.06 5.54 10.10
CA THR A 88 -7.49 5.01 11.35
C THR A 88 -6.33 4.05 11.10
N HIS A 89 -5.75 4.15 9.91
CA HIS A 89 -4.59 3.40 9.42
C HIS A 89 -3.76 4.31 8.54
N ALA A 90 -2.50 3.92 8.36
CA ALA A 90 -1.64 4.48 7.33
C ALA A 90 -1.34 3.42 6.27
N GLY A 91 -1.06 3.87 5.06
CA GLY A 91 -0.65 2.95 4.02
C GLY A 91 0.04 3.65 2.87
N GLY A 92 0.78 2.86 2.12
CA GLY A 92 1.47 3.29 0.93
C GLY A 92 1.72 2.13 -0.01
N VAL A 93 2.35 2.42 -1.13
CA VAL A 93 2.57 1.43 -2.20
C VAL A 93 4.02 1.42 -2.66
N LEU A 94 4.51 0.24 -3.03
CA LEU A 94 5.59 0.11 -3.98
C LEU A 94 5.01 -0.14 -5.37
N SER A 95 5.59 0.49 -6.39
CA SER A 95 5.10 0.34 -7.76
C SER A 95 6.21 0.58 -8.78
N ARG A 96 5.95 0.28 -10.06
CA ARG A 96 6.93 0.54 -11.13
C ARG A 96 7.28 2.03 -11.27
N THR A 97 6.36 2.92 -10.90
CA THR A 97 6.50 4.37 -11.03
C THR A 97 6.89 5.06 -9.72
N GLY A 98 6.93 4.34 -8.60
CA GLY A 98 7.15 4.93 -7.27
C GLY A 98 5.95 5.70 -6.72
N ASP A 99 4.77 5.54 -7.32
CA ASP A 99 3.53 6.16 -6.85
C ASP A 99 2.31 5.26 -7.04
N HIS A 100 1.16 5.72 -6.54
CA HIS A 100 -0.11 5.00 -6.63
C HIS A 100 -0.82 5.14 -7.98
N ARG A 101 -0.16 5.65 -9.03
CA ARG A 101 -0.74 5.75 -10.38
C ARG A 101 -0.43 4.53 -11.24
N SER A 102 0.57 3.74 -10.87
CA SER A 102 0.79 2.45 -11.53
C SER A 102 -0.40 1.53 -11.28
N PRO A 103 -0.87 0.77 -12.29
CA PRO A 103 -1.95 -0.17 -12.07
C PRO A 103 -1.51 -1.31 -11.16
N GLY A 104 -0.28 -1.82 -11.31
CA GLY A 104 0.29 -2.88 -10.47
C GLY A 104 1.05 -2.31 -9.27
N VAL A 105 0.66 -2.72 -8.06
CA VAL A 105 1.25 -2.22 -6.81
C VAL A 105 1.44 -3.34 -5.78
N VAL A 106 2.41 -3.15 -4.89
CA VAL A 106 2.46 -3.80 -3.57
C VAL A 106 1.99 -2.77 -2.56
N TYR A 107 0.83 -2.99 -1.96
CA TYR A 107 0.24 -2.17 -0.91
C TYR A 107 0.72 -2.59 0.48
N VAL A 108 1.12 -1.61 1.28
CA VAL A 108 1.46 -1.75 2.69
C VAL A 108 0.38 -1.08 3.52
N HIS A 109 -0.20 -1.84 4.45
CA HIS A 109 -1.23 -1.38 5.37
C HIS A 109 -0.76 -1.48 6.82
N VAL A 110 -0.85 -0.37 7.56
CA VAL A 110 -0.44 -0.28 8.96
C VAL A 110 -1.65 0.15 9.79
N GLU A 111 -2.19 -0.80 10.56
CA GLU A 111 -3.37 -0.62 11.41
C GLU A 111 -3.23 -1.42 12.72
N PRO A 112 -3.58 -0.87 13.89
CA PRO A 112 -3.57 -1.62 15.14
C PRO A 112 -4.41 -2.90 15.04
N GLY A 113 -3.75 -4.06 15.12
CA GLY A 113 -4.39 -5.38 15.09
C GLY A 113 -4.84 -5.87 13.70
N ALA A 114 -4.60 -5.10 12.63
CA ALA A 114 -5.06 -5.43 11.28
C ALA A 114 -4.08 -5.00 10.17
N SER A 115 -2.78 -4.89 10.47
CA SER A 115 -1.75 -4.61 9.46
C SER A 115 -1.61 -5.76 8.48
N PHE A 116 -1.47 -5.45 7.19
CA PHE A 116 -1.31 -6.46 6.14
C PHE A 116 -0.53 -5.91 4.94
N LEU A 117 -0.13 -6.82 4.06
CA LEU A 117 0.43 -6.52 2.75
C LEU A 117 -0.50 -7.10 1.69
N GLY A 118 -0.66 -6.38 0.58
CA GLY A 118 -1.38 -6.88 -0.59
C GLY A 118 -0.60 -6.58 -1.86
N ALA A 119 -0.71 -7.43 -2.86
CA ALA A 119 -0.14 -7.16 -4.17
C ALA A 119 -1.20 -7.41 -5.25
N GLY A 120 -1.23 -6.57 -6.27
CA GLY A 120 -2.19 -6.76 -7.35
C GLY A 120 -2.29 -5.56 -8.27
N PHE A 121 -3.27 -5.63 -9.16
CA PHE A 121 -3.57 -4.58 -10.12
C PHE A 121 -4.85 -3.85 -9.72
N TRP A 122 -4.73 -2.56 -9.39
CA TRP A 122 -5.85 -1.72 -9.04
C TRP A 122 -6.46 -1.07 -10.28
N ARG A 123 -7.73 -1.43 -10.56
CA ARG A 123 -8.55 -0.88 -11.67
C ARG A 123 -7.75 -0.78 -12.99
N PRO A 124 -7.22 -1.89 -13.52
CA PRO A 124 -6.53 -1.90 -14.81
C PRO A 124 -7.44 -1.31 -15.89
N ASP A 125 -6.87 -0.50 -16.78
CA ASP A 125 -7.64 0.11 -17.87
C ASP A 125 -8.01 -0.92 -18.95
N ALA A 126 -8.87 -0.50 -19.88
CA ALA A 126 -9.35 -1.38 -20.95
C ALA A 126 -8.23 -1.85 -21.89
N ALA A 127 -7.16 -1.07 -22.05
CA ALA A 127 -6.04 -1.43 -22.91
C ALA A 127 -5.20 -2.55 -22.25
N LEU A 128 -4.88 -2.40 -20.97
CA LEU A 128 -4.14 -3.40 -20.19
C LEU A 128 -4.93 -4.71 -20.08
N LEU A 129 -6.22 -4.65 -19.77
CA LEU A 129 -7.09 -5.84 -19.73
C LEU A 129 -7.16 -6.56 -21.09
N ARG A 130 -7.25 -5.80 -22.18
CA ARG A 130 -7.26 -6.37 -23.54
C ARG A 130 -5.93 -7.03 -23.87
N ALA A 131 -4.82 -6.40 -23.52
CA ALA A 131 -3.49 -6.96 -23.72
C ALA A 131 -3.31 -8.30 -22.99
N TRP A 132 -3.75 -8.40 -21.73
CA TRP A 132 -3.72 -9.67 -21.00
C TRP A 132 -4.58 -10.74 -21.65
N ARG A 133 -5.85 -10.44 -21.93
CA ARG A 133 -6.76 -11.42 -22.57
C ARG A 133 -6.23 -11.90 -23.91
N HIS A 134 -5.67 -11.00 -24.72
CA HIS A 134 -5.06 -11.35 -25.99
C HIS A 134 -3.84 -12.27 -25.79
N HIS A 135 -2.97 -11.97 -24.84
CA HIS A 135 -1.81 -12.81 -24.55
C HIS A 135 -2.22 -14.20 -24.05
N MET A 136 -3.18 -14.27 -23.13
CA MET A 136 -3.74 -15.54 -22.64
C MET A 136 -4.36 -16.36 -23.78
N ALA A 137 -5.09 -15.72 -24.70
CA ALA A 137 -5.69 -16.41 -25.84
C ALA A 137 -4.65 -16.87 -26.88
N ALA A 138 -3.57 -16.09 -27.08
CA ALA A 138 -2.51 -16.40 -28.04
C ALA A 138 -1.51 -17.44 -27.51
N ALA A 139 -1.36 -17.55 -26.19
CA ALA A 139 -0.45 -18.47 -25.52
C ALA A 139 -1.12 -19.11 -24.29
N PRO A 140 -2.16 -19.95 -24.49
CA PRO A 140 -2.93 -20.52 -23.39
C PRO A 140 -2.09 -21.39 -22.46
N GLU A 141 -1.18 -22.21 -23.00
CA GLU A 141 -0.30 -23.07 -22.20
C GLU A 141 0.56 -22.27 -21.22
N ALA A 142 1.12 -21.13 -21.65
CA ALA A 142 1.93 -20.29 -20.76
C ALA A 142 1.11 -19.72 -19.59
N PHE A 143 -0.18 -19.45 -19.80
CA PHE A 143 -1.08 -19.02 -18.73
C PHE A 143 -1.45 -20.18 -17.81
N LEU A 144 -1.75 -21.35 -18.35
CA LEU A 144 -2.09 -22.55 -17.57
C LEU A 144 -0.90 -23.03 -16.75
N ASP A 145 0.32 -23.01 -17.30
CA ASP A 145 1.56 -23.31 -16.58
C ASP A 145 1.77 -22.36 -15.40
N LEU A 146 1.52 -21.07 -15.59
CA LEU A 146 1.58 -20.07 -14.51
C LEU A 146 0.54 -20.38 -13.43
N ALA A 147 -0.70 -20.69 -13.82
CA ALA A 147 -1.76 -21.03 -12.87
C ALA A 147 -1.42 -22.30 -12.07
N ALA A 148 -0.86 -23.32 -12.72
CA ALA A 148 -0.42 -24.56 -12.08
C ALA A 148 0.77 -24.35 -11.13
N ASP A 149 1.76 -23.52 -11.49
CA ASP A 149 2.87 -23.16 -10.59
C ASP A 149 2.38 -22.41 -9.35
N LEU A 150 1.40 -21.51 -9.53
CA LEU A 150 0.76 -20.81 -8.40
C LEU A 150 0.01 -21.79 -7.48
N GLU A 151 -0.78 -22.70 -8.05
CA GLU A 151 -1.50 -23.73 -7.29
C GLU A 151 -0.52 -24.65 -6.52
N ALA A 152 0.56 -25.10 -7.16
CA ALA A 152 1.59 -25.93 -6.52
C ALA A 152 2.28 -25.21 -5.34
N ARG A 153 2.26 -23.88 -5.31
CA ARG A 153 2.78 -23.05 -4.21
C ARG A 153 1.73 -22.69 -3.16
N GLY A 154 0.51 -23.23 -3.28
CA GLY A 154 -0.61 -22.92 -2.39
C GLY A 154 -1.22 -21.55 -2.62
N LEU A 155 -1.12 -21.01 -3.83
CA LEU A 155 -1.68 -19.72 -4.26
C LEU A 155 -2.65 -19.91 -5.43
N PRO A 156 -3.70 -20.76 -5.31
CA PRO A 156 -4.61 -21.02 -6.43
C PRO A 156 -5.30 -19.74 -6.90
N LEU A 157 -5.66 -19.70 -8.18
CA LEU A 157 -6.55 -18.66 -8.70
C LEU A 157 -7.98 -19.01 -8.30
N ASP A 158 -8.62 -18.12 -7.54
CA ASP A 158 -10.04 -18.22 -7.20
C ASP A 158 -10.91 -17.54 -8.27
N ASP A 159 -12.15 -18.04 -8.45
CA ASP A 159 -13.17 -17.50 -9.37
C ASP A 159 -13.85 -16.20 -8.88
#